data_AF-A0A060CA25-F1
#
_entry.id   AF-A0A060CA25-F1
#
_cell.length_a   1.000
_cell.length_b   1.000
_cell.length_c   1.000
_cell.angle_alpha   90.00
_cell.angle_beta   90.00
_cell.angle_gamma   90.00
#
_symmetry.space_group_name_H-M   'P 1'
#
loop_
_entity.id
_entity.type
_entity.pdbx_description
1 polymer ?
#
loop_
_entity_poly.entity_id
_entity_poly.type
_entity_poly.pdbx_seq_one_letter_code
_entity_poly.pdbx_strand_id
1 'polypeptide(L)'
;SGTDPVKSAAEKAKLAQSRKYDDLRTRHVADFSPLMGRVTLDTGEAGEGDTLARLEAYKKGGEDPALESLMFQFGRYMLLSSSRGSLPANLQGLGMTATSPRGLPTTTRTSISR
;
A
#
# COMPACT_ATOMS: atom_id res chain seq x y z
N SER A 1 0.23 23.66 16.44
CA SER A 1 0.49 23.15 17.79
C SER A 1 0.58 21.64 17.73
N GLY A 2 1.76 21.07 18.02
CA GLY A 2 1.95 19.61 17.95
C GLY A 2 1.21 18.94 19.10
N THR A 3 0.14 18.21 18.79
CA THR A 3 -0.49 17.32 19.76
C THR A 3 0.46 16.16 20.06
N ASP A 4 0.52 15.74 21.32
CA ASP A 4 1.31 14.59 21.75
C ASP A 4 0.83 13.34 20.97
N PRO A 5 1.69 12.74 20.13
CA PRO A 5 1.31 11.63 19.27
C PRO A 5 0.91 10.39 20.06
N VAL A 6 1.48 10.18 21.26
CA VAL A 6 1.15 9.04 22.12
C VAL A 6 -0.27 9.19 22.66
N LYS A 7 -0.62 10.39 23.15
CA LYS A 7 -1.98 10.68 23.61
C LYS A 7 -2.99 10.57 22.48
N SER A 8 -2.69 11.12 21.30
CA SER A 8 -3.56 11.03 20.13
C SER A 8 -3.80 9.58 19.67
N ALA A 9 -2.76 8.74 19.67
CA ALA A 9 -2.88 7.33 19.34
C ALA A 9 -3.70 6.56 20.39
N ALA A 10 -3.44 6.80 21.68
CA ALA A 10 -4.16 6.14 22.77
C ALA A 10 -5.66 6.46 22.76
N GLU A 11 -6.03 7.72 22.54
CA GLU A 11 -7.44 8.14 22.43
C GLU A 11 -8.12 7.47 21.23
N LYS A 12 -7.47 7.44 20.06
CA LYS A 12 -8.02 6.75 18.88
C LYS A 12 -8.20 5.25 19.12
N ALA A 13 -7.24 4.59 19.78
CA ALA A 13 -7.32 3.17 20.11
C ALA A 13 -8.48 2.89 21.09
N LYS A 14 -8.64 3.74 22.12
CA LYS A 14 -9.75 3.64 23.08
C LYS A 14 -11.12 3.82 22.41
N LEU A 15 -11.24 4.79 21.50
CA LEU A 15 -12.45 5.03 20.71
C LEU A 15 -12.76 3.90 19.72
N ALA A 16 -11.75 3.20 19.22
CA ALA A 16 -11.94 2.03 18.36
C ALA A 16 -12.38 0.81 19.18
N GLN A 17 -11.77 0.57 20.34
CA GLN A 17 -12.11 -0.55 21.24
C GLN A 17 -13.54 -0.47 21.78
N SER A 18 -14.12 0.73 21.91
CA SER A 18 -15.50 0.89 22.35
C SER A 18 -16.55 0.59 21.27
N ARG A 19 -16.14 0.25 20.04
CA ARG A 19 -17.03 -0.04 18.91
C ARG A 19 -16.98 -1.52 18.55
N LYS A 20 -18.08 -2.03 17.99
CA LYS A 20 -18.10 -3.39 17.43
C LYS A 20 -17.26 -3.45 16.16
N TYR A 21 -16.67 -4.61 15.91
CA TYR A 21 -15.91 -4.86 14.68
C TYR A 21 -16.72 -4.56 13.42
N ASP A 22 -17.99 -4.97 13.38
CA ASP A 22 -18.85 -4.76 12.21
C ASP A 22 -19.08 -3.28 11.91
N ASP A 23 -19.18 -2.43 12.94
CA ASP A 23 -19.30 -0.98 12.78
C ASP A 23 -18.01 -0.38 12.20
N LEU A 24 -16.86 -0.84 12.70
CA LEU A 24 -15.54 -0.41 12.21
C LEU A 24 -15.36 -0.82 10.74
N ARG A 25 -15.70 -2.08 10.41
CA ARG A 25 -15.63 -2.63 9.06
C ARG A 25 -16.55 -1.87 8.11
N THR A 26 -17.80 -1.64 8.50
CA THR A 26 -18.79 -0.92 7.67
C THR A 26 -18.32 0.49 7.36
N ARG A 27 -17.82 1.22 8.36
CA ARG A 27 -17.25 2.56 8.18
C ARG A 27 -16.04 2.55 7.25
N HIS A 28 -15.13 1.58 7.42
CA HIS A 28 -13.97 1.45 6.55
C HIS A 28 -14.37 1.21 5.09
N VAL A 29 -15.28 0.26 4.83
CA VAL A 29 -15.75 -0.04 3.47
C VAL A 29 -16.44 1.18 2.85
N ALA A 30 -17.31 1.87 3.60
CA ALA A 30 -17.99 3.07 3.12
C ALA A 30 -17.03 4.23 2.77
N ASP A 31 -15.91 4.35 3.48
CA ASP A 31 -14.87 5.34 3.20
C ASP A 31 -13.95 4.92 2.04
N PHE A 32 -13.57 3.64 1.98
CA PHE A 32 -12.54 3.14 1.06
C PHE A 32 -13.09 2.81 -0.33
N SER A 33 -14.26 2.17 -0.42
CA SER A 33 -14.84 1.68 -1.67
C SER A 33 -15.11 2.78 -2.70
N PRO A 34 -15.66 3.97 -2.35
CA PRO A 34 -15.88 5.03 -3.32
C PRO A 34 -14.60 5.60 -3.92
N LEU A 35 -13.46 5.50 -3.21
CA LEU A 35 -12.17 6.00 -3.68
C LEU A 35 -11.52 5.01 -4.66
N MET A 36 -11.52 3.72 -4.32
CA MET A 36 -11.04 2.69 -5.25
C MET A 36 -11.92 2.58 -6.48
N GLY A 37 -13.24 2.63 -6.31
CA GLY A 37 -14.24 2.49 -7.38
C GLY A 37 -14.24 3.61 -8.43
N ARG A 38 -13.44 4.67 -8.28
CA ARG A 38 -13.32 5.76 -9.27
C ARG A 38 -12.70 5.33 -10.60
N VAL A 39 -11.91 4.26 -10.60
CA VAL A 39 -11.26 3.77 -11.83
C VAL A 39 -11.36 2.26 -11.87
N THR A 40 -11.83 1.76 -13.00
CA THR A 40 -11.86 0.36 -13.36
C THR A 40 -10.96 0.18 -14.56
N LEU A 41 -10.16 -0.88 -14.54
CA LEU A 41 -9.38 -1.33 -15.67
C LEU A 41 -9.74 -2.80 -15.84
N ASP A 42 -10.19 -3.13 -17.04
CA ASP A 42 -10.50 -4.49 -17.46
C ASP A 42 -9.74 -4.72 -18.76
N THR A 43 -8.81 -5.66 -18.71
CA THR A 43 -7.89 -6.00 -19.80
C THR A 43 -8.21 -7.39 -20.36
N GLY A 44 -9.23 -8.08 -19.85
CA GLY A 44 -9.65 -9.39 -20.33
C GLY A 44 -9.68 -10.46 -19.24
N GLU A 45 -9.62 -11.71 -19.66
CA GLU A 45 -9.81 -12.85 -18.78
C GLU A 45 -8.58 -13.15 -17.91
N ALA A 46 -8.85 -13.76 -16.75
CA ALA A 46 -7.82 -14.20 -15.83
C ALA A 46 -7.27 -15.57 -16.21
N GLY A 47 -5.96 -15.71 -16.11
CA GLY A 47 -5.31 -17.02 -16.14
C GLY A 47 -5.76 -17.92 -14.99
N GLU A 48 -5.48 -19.21 -15.12
CA GLU A 48 -5.85 -20.22 -14.12
C GLU A 48 -4.95 -20.19 -12.88
N GLY A 49 -5.52 -20.56 -11.74
CA GLY A 49 -4.82 -20.72 -10.48
C GLY A 49 -4.88 -19.48 -9.57
N ASP A 50 -4.20 -19.57 -8.43
CA ASP A 50 -4.08 -18.44 -7.52
C ASP A 50 -3.12 -17.37 -8.08
N THR A 51 -3.09 -16.21 -7.43
CA THR A 51 -2.25 -15.08 -7.86
C THR A 51 -0.77 -15.44 -7.95
N LEU A 52 -0.27 -16.35 -7.10
CA LEU A 52 1.14 -16.75 -7.12
C LEU A 52 1.43 -17.61 -8.35
N ALA A 53 0.59 -18.61 -8.63
CA ALA A 53 0.70 -19.46 -9.81
C ALA A 53 0.62 -18.63 -11.11
N ARG A 54 -0.35 -17.70 -11.17
CA ARG A 54 -0.53 -16.78 -12.30
C ARG A 54 0.71 -15.91 -12.52
N LEU A 55 1.30 -15.37 -11.45
CA LEU A 55 2.53 -14.59 -11.52
C LEU A 55 3.73 -15.42 -12.02
N GLU A 56 3.86 -16.66 -11.56
CA GLU A 56 4.94 -17.55 -12.01
C GLU A 56 4.77 -17.97 -13.48
N ALA A 57 3.54 -18.17 -13.95
CA ALA A 57 3.24 -18.41 -15.37
C ALA A 57 3.56 -17.18 -16.22
N TYR A 58 3.16 -15.98 -15.77
CA TYR A 58 3.44 -14.72 -16.44
C TYR A 58 4.94 -14.46 -16.60
N LYS A 59 5.75 -14.73 -15.55
CA LYS A 59 7.22 -14.62 -15.62
C LYS A 59 7.86 -15.57 -16.64
N LYS A 60 7.22 -16.68 -16.95
CA LYS A 60 7.68 -17.65 -17.96
C LYS A 60 7.26 -17.27 -19.39
N GLY A 61 6.64 -16.10 -19.57
CA GLY A 61 6.16 -15.61 -20.86
C GLY A 61 4.72 -15.99 -21.18
N GLY A 62 3.96 -16.50 -20.22
CA GLY A 62 2.51 -16.67 -20.38
C GLY A 62 1.77 -15.33 -20.37
N GLU A 63 0.68 -15.24 -21.12
CA GLU A 63 -0.18 -14.06 -21.13
C GLU A 63 -1.28 -14.20 -20.07
N ASP A 64 -1.50 -13.15 -19.28
CA ASP A 64 -2.60 -13.06 -18.31
C ASP A 64 -3.06 -11.60 -18.23
N PRO A 65 -3.93 -11.16 -19.16
CA PRO A 65 -4.34 -9.76 -19.20
C PRO A 65 -4.97 -9.29 -17.89
N ALA A 66 -5.80 -10.10 -17.23
CA ALA A 66 -6.39 -9.70 -15.95
C ALA A 66 -5.36 -9.55 -14.82
N LEU A 67 -4.17 -10.17 -14.92
CA LEU A 67 -3.08 -9.96 -13.96
C LEU A 67 -2.53 -8.53 -14.06
N GLU A 68 -2.49 -7.94 -15.26
CA GLU A 68 -2.10 -6.54 -15.45
C GLU A 68 -3.11 -5.59 -14.79
N SER A 69 -4.41 -5.85 -14.99
CA SER A 69 -5.48 -5.12 -14.30
C SER A 69 -5.37 -5.25 -12.77
N LEU A 70 -5.06 -6.45 -12.28
CA LEU A 70 -4.84 -6.69 -10.86
C LEU A 70 -3.65 -5.89 -10.32
N MET A 71 -2.51 -5.88 -11.03
CA MET A 71 -1.32 -5.10 -10.65
C MET A 71 -1.61 -3.60 -10.62
N PHE A 72 -2.34 -3.09 -11.61
CA PHE A 72 -2.76 -1.69 -11.66
C PHE A 72 -3.62 -1.32 -10.45
N GLN A 73 -4.64 -2.13 -10.13
CA GLN A 73 -5.51 -1.88 -8.98
C GLN A 73 -4.76 -2.02 -7.66
N PHE A 74 -3.80 -2.94 -7.57
CA PHE A 74 -2.96 -3.08 -6.39
C PHE A 74 -2.08 -1.84 -6.14
N GLY A 75 -1.50 -1.24 -7.19
CA GLY A 75 -0.78 0.03 -7.07
C GLY A 75 -1.65 1.16 -6.51
N ARG A 76 -2.90 1.27 -6.99
CA ARG A 76 -3.87 2.24 -6.47
C ARG A 76 -4.24 1.97 -5.02
N TYR A 77 -4.43 0.71 -4.65
CA TYR A 77 -4.69 0.30 -3.27
C TYR A 77 -3.55 0.73 -2.34
N MET A 78 -2.30 0.50 -2.72
CA MET A 78 -1.12 0.89 -1.93
C MET A 78 -1.01 2.41 -1.76
N LEU A 79 -1.25 3.17 -2.84
CA LEU A 79 -1.24 4.63 -2.79
C LEU A 79 -2.35 5.16 -1.86
N LEU A 80 -3.59 4.66 -2.05
CA LEU A 80 -4.71 5.03 -1.21
C LEU A 80 -4.49 4.61 0.25
N SER A 81 -3.76 3.54 0.53
CA SER A 81 -3.52 3.10 1.91
C SER A 81 -2.39 3.88 2.59
N SER A 82 -1.43 4.40 1.83
CA SER A 82 -0.25 5.11 2.36
C SER A 82 -0.40 6.64 2.43
N SER A 83 -1.29 7.24 1.64
CA SER A 83 -1.39 8.71 1.47
C SER A 83 -2.77 9.28 1.85
N ARG A 84 -3.27 8.96 3.06
CA ARG A 84 -4.52 9.56 3.61
C ARG A 84 -4.28 10.58 4.73
N GLY A 85 -3.02 10.95 4.98
CA GLY A 85 -2.59 11.83 6.08
C GLY A 85 -1.70 13.01 5.63
N SER A 86 -1.06 13.69 6.58
CA SER A 86 -0.37 14.98 6.36
C SER A 86 0.98 14.91 5.64
N LEU A 87 1.38 13.75 5.12
CA LEU A 87 2.65 13.58 4.43
C LEU A 87 2.40 12.86 3.10
N PRO A 88 2.88 13.40 1.97
CA PRO A 88 2.81 12.71 0.69
C PRO A 88 3.55 11.37 0.81
N ALA A 89 3.12 10.37 0.04
CA ALA A 89 3.82 9.09 -0.03
C ALA A 89 5.32 9.32 -0.30
N ASN A 90 6.17 8.89 0.64
CA ASN A 90 7.61 8.80 0.42
C ASN A 90 7.90 7.54 -0.43
N LEU A 91 9.15 7.39 -0.89
CA LEU A 91 9.58 6.34 -1.83
C LEU A 91 9.35 4.88 -1.35
N GLN A 92 8.84 4.67 -0.14
CA GLN A 92 8.73 3.39 0.55
C GLN A 92 7.39 3.18 1.30
N GLY A 93 6.43 4.12 1.22
CA GLY A 93 5.16 4.03 1.95
C GLY A 93 5.28 4.05 3.48
N LEU A 94 4.23 3.59 4.19
CA LEU A 94 4.17 3.51 5.66
C LEU A 94 4.82 2.25 6.26
N GLY A 95 5.48 1.42 5.43
CA GLY A 95 5.85 0.05 5.77
C GLY A 95 7.33 -0.25 5.61
N MET A 96 8.21 0.53 6.26
CA MET A 96 9.61 0.14 6.37
C MET A 96 10.01 -0.02 7.84
N THR A 97 9.91 -1.24 8.36
CA THR A 97 10.71 -1.65 9.52
C THR A 97 12.13 -1.89 9.02
N ALA A 98 12.93 -0.81 8.99
CA ALA A 98 14.37 -0.92 8.82
C ALA A 98 14.98 -1.42 10.13
N THR A 99 14.92 -2.73 10.38
CA THR A 99 15.91 -3.37 11.27
C THR A 99 17.12 -3.74 10.43
N SER A 100 17.92 -2.74 10.08
CA SER A 100 19.32 -2.94 9.70
C SER A 100 20.19 -2.56 10.89
N PRO A 101 20.73 -3.52 11.66
CA PRO A 101 21.81 -3.24 12.58
C PRO A 101 23.09 -3.28 11.75
N ARG A 102 23.56 -2.11 11.30
CA ARG A 102 25.00 -1.76 11.19
C ARG A 102 25.13 -0.44 10.44
N GLY A 103 25.88 0.47 11.05
CA GLY A 103 26.00 1.86 10.62
C GLY A 103 26.99 2.12 9.49
N LEU A 104 27.00 3.42 9.16
CA LEU A 104 27.96 4.23 8.39
C LEU A 104 27.83 4.19 6.86
N PRO A 105 28.22 5.28 6.17
CA PRO A 105 27.75 6.66 6.31
C PRO A 105 27.31 7.22 4.94
N THR A 106 26.77 8.45 4.92
CA THR A 106 26.44 9.19 3.69
C THR A 106 27.67 9.36 2.78
N THR A 107 27.72 8.65 1.65
CA THR A 107 28.68 8.97 0.57
C THR A 107 28.01 9.83 -0.48
N THR A 108 28.37 11.11 -0.48
CA THR A 108 28.11 12.05 -1.56
C THR A 108 29.18 11.90 -2.64
N ARG A 109 28.71 11.73 -3.89
CA ARG A 109 29.24 12.31 -5.15
C ARG A 109 30.38 11.60 -5.92
N THR A 110 29.97 11.09 -7.09
CA THR A 110 30.51 11.25 -8.47
C THR A 110 32.03 11.26 -8.69
N SER A 111 32.55 10.22 -9.35
CA SER A 111 33.76 10.32 -10.16
C SER A 111 33.40 10.61 -11.62
N ILE A 112 34.06 11.61 -12.20
CA ILE A 112 34.20 11.80 -13.64
C ILE A 112 35.65 11.39 -13.93
N SER A 113 35.83 10.35 -14.75
CA SER A 113 37.12 9.92 -15.27
C SER A 113 37.54 10.80 -16.47
N ARG A 114 38.78 11.29 -16.45
CA ARG A 114 39.57 11.53 -17.67
C ARG A 114 40.62 10.44 -17.77
#